data_AF-S0GSW1-F1
#
_entry.id   AF-S0GSW1-F1
#
_cell.length_a   1.000
_cell.length_b   1.000
_cell.length_c   1.000
_cell.angle_alpha   90.00
_cell.angle_beta   90.00
_cell.angle_gamma   90.00
#
_symmetry.space_group_name_H-M   'P 1'
#
loop_
_entity.id
_entity.type
_entity.pdbx_description
1 polymer ?
#
loop_
_entity_poly.entity_id
_entity_poly.type
_entity_poly.pdbx_seq_one_letter_code
_entity_poly.pdbx_strand_id
1 'polypeptide(L)'
;MNMNKHNIIDKITECAESNGWSVSSDTDQEKGIVVFEFSKYTPAGQDFSFSARMKDDSLDSLVADMEEYYEGFDVDSEAYLWLDDNGHGTNGAPYRMRDVLEDMEAAERNIESLLDAIREIDEE
;
A
#
# COMPACT_ATOMS: atom_id res chain seq x y z
N MET A 1 -20.69 -18.76 1.94
CA MET A 1 -19.87 -19.82 2.58
C MET A 1 -18.75 -19.11 3.32
N ASN A 2 -18.27 -19.57 4.48
CA ASN A 2 -17.06 -18.98 5.06
C ASN A 2 -15.87 -19.27 4.14
N MET A 3 -15.19 -18.22 3.68
CA MET A 3 -13.93 -18.33 2.97
C MET A 3 -12.88 -18.89 3.94
N ASN A 4 -12.12 -19.90 3.52
CA ASN A 4 -11.01 -20.41 4.33
C ASN A 4 -9.84 -19.42 4.29
N LYS A 5 -9.12 -19.23 5.40
CA LYS A 5 -7.96 -18.31 5.53
C LYS A 5 -7.00 -18.27 4.32
N HIS A 6 -6.66 -19.43 3.77
CA HIS A 6 -5.74 -19.49 2.62
C HIS A 6 -6.38 -18.91 1.34
N ASN A 7 -7.69 -19.13 1.13
CA ASN A 7 -8.42 -18.62 -0.03
C ASN A 7 -8.52 -17.09 -0.01
N ILE A 8 -8.76 -16.47 1.16
CA ILE A 8 -8.80 -15.00 1.25
C ILE A 8 -7.43 -14.36 1.01
N ILE A 9 -6.35 -14.93 1.57
CA ILE A 9 -4.97 -14.44 1.34
C ILE A 9 -4.60 -14.55 -0.15
N ASP A 10 -4.94 -15.67 -0.78
CA ASP A 10 -4.69 -15.87 -2.22
C ASP A 10 -5.46 -14.86 -3.07
N LYS A 11 -6.76 -14.64 -2.80
CA LYS A 11 -7.57 -13.63 -3.52
C LYS A 11 -7.01 -12.21 -3.37
N ILE A 12 -6.60 -11.82 -2.17
CA ILE A 12 -5.99 -10.49 -1.91
C ILE A 12 -4.68 -10.35 -2.69
N THR A 13 -3.84 -11.39 -2.66
CA THR A 13 -2.54 -11.42 -3.35
C THR A 13 -2.74 -11.30 -4.86
N GLU A 14 -3.63 -12.11 -5.46
CA GLU A 14 -3.94 -12.06 -6.89
C GLU A 14 -4.51 -10.69 -7.32
N CYS A 15 -5.39 -10.09 -6.50
CA CYS A 15 -5.95 -8.77 -6.77
C CYS A 15 -4.87 -7.69 -6.79
N ALA A 16 -3.99 -7.67 -5.78
CA ALA A 16 -2.91 -6.71 -5.68
C ALA A 16 -1.87 -6.87 -6.80
N GLU A 17 -1.47 -8.11 -7.12
CA GLU A 17 -0.56 -8.40 -8.23
C GLU A 17 -1.14 -8.00 -9.59
N SER A 18 -2.45 -8.20 -9.80
CA SER A 18 -3.16 -7.74 -11.00
C SER A 18 -3.19 -6.20 -11.12
N ASN A 19 -3.12 -5.50 -10.00
CA ASN A 19 -2.95 -4.03 -9.91
C ASN A 19 -1.47 -3.60 -9.90
N GLY A 20 -0.56 -4.55 -10.19
CA GLY A 20 0.88 -4.32 -10.34
C GLY A 20 1.60 -4.03 -9.03
N TRP A 21 1.09 -4.53 -7.91
CA TRP A 21 1.80 -4.54 -6.63
C TRP A 21 2.52 -5.87 -6.45
N SER A 22 3.64 -5.85 -5.73
CA SER A 22 4.22 -7.05 -5.13
C SER A 22 3.67 -7.18 -3.72
N VAL A 23 3.28 -8.39 -3.32
CA VAL A 23 2.69 -8.63 -1.99
C VAL A 23 3.41 -9.76 -1.28
N SER A 24 3.60 -9.58 0.02
CA SER A 24 3.95 -10.68 0.91
C SER A 24 3.04 -10.66 2.13
N SER A 25 2.78 -11.83 2.71
CA SER A 25 1.93 -11.97 3.89
C SER A 25 2.64 -12.76 4.99
N ASP A 26 2.61 -12.26 6.22
CA ASP A 26 3.14 -12.94 7.40
C ASP A 26 1.99 -13.32 8.35
N THR A 27 1.89 -14.62 8.67
CA THR A 27 0.88 -15.19 9.56
C THR A 27 1.42 -15.59 10.94
N ASP A 28 2.72 -15.45 11.16
CA ASP A 28 3.41 -16.00 12.34
C ASP A 28 3.65 -14.95 13.44
N GLN A 29 3.44 -13.66 13.15
CA GLN A 29 3.70 -12.57 14.11
C GLN A 29 2.71 -12.55 15.27
N GLU A 30 1.41 -12.67 14.99
CA GLU A 30 0.36 -12.59 15.99
C GLU A 30 -0.83 -13.50 15.64
N LYS A 31 -1.34 -14.23 16.63
CA LYS A 31 -2.42 -15.20 16.41
C LYS A 31 -3.70 -14.47 16.00
N GLY A 32 -4.24 -14.85 14.84
CA GLY A 32 -5.47 -14.24 14.30
C GLY A 32 -5.19 -12.98 13.49
N ILE A 33 -3.93 -12.60 13.30
CA ILE A 33 -3.55 -11.48 12.43
C ILE A 33 -2.76 -12.02 11.23
N VAL A 34 -3.02 -11.45 10.07
CA VAL A 34 -2.18 -11.56 8.88
C VAL A 34 -1.68 -10.17 8.54
N VAL A 35 -0.38 -9.99 8.46
CA VAL A 35 0.23 -8.72 8.04
C VAL A 35 0.56 -8.83 6.56
N PHE A 36 -0.03 -7.97 5.75
CA PHE A 36 0.32 -7.83 4.34
C PHE A 36 1.30 -6.68 4.19
N GLU A 37 2.34 -6.91 3.38
CA GLU A 37 3.26 -5.87 2.90
C GLU A 37 3.03 -5.71 1.39
N PHE A 38 2.60 -4.52 0.98
CA PHE A 38 2.37 -4.15 -0.41
C PHE A 38 3.50 -3.25 -0.87
N SER A 39 4.20 -3.61 -1.94
CA SER A 39 5.26 -2.78 -2.53
C SER A 39 5.07 -2.55 -4.02
N LYS A 40 5.47 -1.36 -4.49
CA LYS A 40 5.40 -0.94 -5.89
C LYS A 40 6.38 0.20 -6.13
N TYR A 41 6.99 0.22 -7.31
CA TYR A 41 7.76 1.40 -7.72
C TYR A 41 6.83 2.56 -8.10
N THR A 42 7.11 3.75 -7.58
CA THR A 42 6.48 4.98 -8.04
C THR A 42 6.92 5.32 -9.47
N PRO A 43 6.25 6.24 -10.18
CA PRO A 43 6.66 6.68 -11.51
C PRO A 43 8.12 7.18 -11.61
N ALA A 44 8.64 7.84 -10.57
CA ALA A 44 10.04 8.27 -10.50
C ALA A 44 11.01 7.15 -10.09
N GLY A 45 10.51 5.94 -9.82
CA GLY A 45 11.30 4.76 -9.48
C GLY A 45 11.64 4.63 -8.00
N GLN A 46 10.95 5.35 -7.11
CA GLN A 46 11.07 5.16 -5.67
C GLN A 46 10.47 3.81 -5.29
N ASP A 47 11.18 3.05 -4.46
CA ASP A 47 10.68 1.80 -3.87
C ASP A 47 9.69 2.16 -2.76
N PHE A 48 8.40 2.13 -3.06
CA PHE A 48 7.32 2.47 -2.14
C PHE A 48 6.69 1.21 -1.57
N SER A 49 6.44 1.19 -0.28
CA SER A 49 5.70 0.11 0.35
C SER A 49 4.93 0.56 1.57
N PHE A 50 3.89 -0.19 1.90
CA PHE A 50 3.15 -0.03 3.15
C PHE A 50 2.61 -1.38 3.62
N SER A 51 2.35 -1.47 4.92
CA SER A 51 1.77 -2.66 5.53
C SER A 51 0.33 -2.41 5.97
N ALA A 52 -0.51 -3.45 5.90
CA ALA A 52 -1.85 -3.43 6.48
C ALA A 52 -2.17 -4.77 7.16
N ARG A 53 -3.01 -4.71 8.19
CA ARG A 53 -3.34 -5.86 9.05
C ARG A 53 -4.75 -6.37 8.83
N MET A 54 -4.86 -7.64 8.48
CA MET A 54 -6.12 -8.39 8.48
C MET A 54 -6.28 -9.13 9.80
N LYS A 55 -7.42 -8.95 10.48
CA LYS A 55 -7.77 -9.61 11.75
C LYS A 55 -8.87 -10.64 11.51
N ASP A 56 -8.75 -11.80 12.16
CA ASP A 56 -9.74 -12.88 12.18
C ASP A 56 -10.25 -13.28 10.78
N ASP A 57 -9.36 -13.26 9.79
CA ASP A 57 -9.66 -13.56 8.38
C ASP A 57 -10.79 -12.68 7.77
N SER A 58 -10.94 -11.45 8.27
CA SER A 58 -11.97 -10.49 7.83
C SER A 58 -11.43 -9.49 6.82
N LEU A 59 -11.98 -9.48 5.60
CA LEU A 59 -11.64 -8.51 4.55
C LEU A 59 -11.90 -7.07 5.03
N ASP A 60 -13.05 -6.83 5.68
CA ASP A 60 -13.40 -5.52 6.23
C ASP A 60 -12.34 -4.98 7.20
N SER A 61 -11.72 -5.86 8.00
CA SER A 61 -10.66 -5.44 8.92
C SER A 61 -9.38 -5.00 8.19
N LEU A 62 -9.04 -5.65 7.08
CA LEU A 62 -7.93 -5.25 6.23
C LEU A 62 -8.22 -3.92 5.54
N VAL A 63 -9.42 -3.79 4.95
CA VAL A 63 -9.86 -2.55 4.29
C VAL A 63 -9.83 -1.38 5.26
N ALA A 64 -10.29 -1.56 6.50
CA ALA A 64 -10.24 -0.50 7.50
C ALA A 64 -8.81 -0.07 7.87
N ASP A 65 -7.88 -1.03 8.01
CA ASP A 65 -6.47 -0.74 8.33
C ASP A 65 -5.76 -0.05 7.14
N MET A 66 -6.08 -0.44 5.90
CA MET A 66 -5.62 0.24 4.69
C MET A 66 -6.20 1.65 4.53
N GLU A 67 -7.48 1.85 4.86
CA GLU A 67 -8.13 3.16 4.84
C GLU A 67 -7.53 4.09 5.89
N GLU A 68 -7.21 3.61 7.09
CA GLU A 68 -6.47 4.38 8.10
C GLU A 68 -5.09 4.82 7.58
N TYR A 69 -4.36 3.94 6.89
CA TYR A 69 -3.08 4.29 6.26
C TYR A 69 -3.26 5.36 5.16
N TYR A 70 -4.27 5.18 4.29
CA TYR A 70 -4.58 6.12 3.20
C TYR A 70 -4.97 7.51 3.72
N GLU A 71 -5.91 7.60 4.67
CA GLU A 71 -6.35 8.87 5.25
C GLU A 71 -5.23 9.58 6.03
N GLY A 72 -4.26 8.81 6.53
CA GLY A 72 -3.06 9.32 7.20
C GLY A 72 -1.90 9.68 6.27
N PHE A 73 -2.00 9.37 4.98
CA PHE A 73 -0.92 9.60 4.02
C PHE A 73 -0.82 11.09 3.66
N ASP A 74 0.16 11.78 4.24
CA ASP A 74 0.42 13.19 3.95
C ASP A 74 1.49 13.32 2.85
N VAL A 75 1.01 13.56 1.63
CA VAL A 75 1.84 13.72 0.43
C VAL A 75 2.95 14.78 0.59
N ASP A 76 2.68 15.88 1.30
CA ASP A 76 3.68 16.94 1.51
C ASP A 76 4.77 16.48 2.48
N SER A 77 4.36 15.80 3.56
CA SER A 77 5.30 15.23 4.54
C SER A 77 6.15 14.12 3.92
N GLU A 78 5.56 13.25 3.10
CA GLU A 78 6.29 12.20 2.39
C GLU A 78 7.26 12.79 1.36
N ALA A 79 6.84 13.79 0.60
CA ALA A 79 7.71 14.47 -0.36
C ALA A 79 8.90 15.14 0.35
N TYR A 80 8.67 15.76 1.51
CA TYR A 80 9.71 16.40 2.31
C TYR A 80 10.84 15.45 2.71
N LEU A 81 10.54 14.16 2.97
CA LEU A 81 11.57 13.16 3.30
C LEU A 81 12.58 12.92 2.17
N TRP A 82 12.22 13.29 0.95
CA TRP A 82 13.03 13.11 -0.26
C TRP A 82 13.65 14.40 -0.77
N LEU A 83 13.56 15.50 0.00
CA LEU A 83 14.23 16.75 -0.31
C LEU A 83 15.51 16.92 0.51
N ASP A 84 16.52 17.57 -0.07
CA ASP A 84 17.68 18.08 0.64
C ASP A 84 17.38 19.41 1.35
N ASP A 85 18.37 19.92 2.10
CA ASP A 85 18.25 21.17 2.85
C ASP A 85 18.02 22.42 1.96
N ASN A 86 18.17 22.31 0.64
CA ASN A 86 17.91 23.38 -0.32
C ASN A 86 16.55 23.23 -1.02
N GLY A 87 15.79 22.17 -0.73
CA GLY A 87 14.51 21.87 -1.36
C GLY A 87 14.64 21.18 -2.72
N HIS A 88 15.74 20.48 -3.00
CA HIS A 88 15.92 19.66 -4.20
C HIS A 88 15.80 18.18 -3.87
N GLY A 89 15.31 17.36 -4.81
CA GLY A 89 15.23 15.93 -4.57
C GLY A 89 16.60 15.30 -4.31
N THR A 90 16.62 14.34 -3.40
CA THR A 90 17.82 13.60 -2.95
C THR A 90 17.58 12.09 -2.98
N ASN A 91 18.60 11.29 -2.69
CA ASN A 91 18.51 9.83 -2.61
C ASN A 91 17.95 9.11 -3.86
N GLY A 92 18.09 9.73 -5.04
CA GLY A 92 17.59 9.20 -6.31
C GLY A 92 16.23 9.76 -6.74
N ALA A 93 15.57 10.58 -5.91
CA ALA A 93 14.37 11.31 -6.28
C ALA A 93 14.66 12.39 -7.36
N PRO A 94 13.63 12.82 -8.11
CA PRO A 94 13.76 13.90 -9.09
C PRO A 94 14.31 15.19 -8.50
N TYR A 95 15.21 15.89 -9.22
CA TYR A 95 15.86 17.09 -8.68
C TYR A 95 14.89 18.24 -8.33
N ARG A 96 13.78 18.37 -9.05
CA ARG A 96 12.80 19.45 -8.81
C ARG A 96 11.85 18.99 -7.71
N MET A 97 11.67 19.80 -6.67
CA MET A 97 10.67 19.55 -5.61
C MET A 97 9.28 19.22 -6.14
N ARG A 98 8.85 19.90 -7.21
CA ARG A 98 7.56 19.60 -7.86
C ARG A 98 7.48 18.16 -8.34
N ASP A 99 8.54 17.67 -8.97
CA ASP A 99 8.55 16.33 -9.55
C ASP A 99 8.59 15.26 -8.44
N VAL A 100 9.17 15.58 -7.27
CA VAL A 100 9.08 14.73 -6.05
C VAL A 100 7.64 14.71 -5.51
N LEU A 101 7.00 15.88 -5.43
CA LEU A 101 5.62 15.99 -4.97
C LEU A 101 4.66 15.22 -5.89
N GLU A 102 4.79 15.41 -7.21
CA GLU A 102 4.00 14.68 -8.22
C GLU A 102 4.16 13.16 -8.10
N ASP A 103 5.34 12.69 -7.68
CA ASP A 103 5.61 11.27 -7.44
C ASP A 103 4.92 10.74 -6.17
N MET A 104 4.87 11.54 -5.09
CA MET A 104 4.16 11.18 -3.86
C MET A 104 2.64 11.24 -4.02
N GLU A 105 2.12 12.19 -4.80
CA GLU A 105 0.70 12.17 -5.22
C GLU A 105 0.39 10.90 -6.06
N ALA A 106 1.35 10.39 -6.83
CA ALA A 106 1.17 9.13 -7.55
C ALA A 106 1.18 7.92 -6.61
N ALA A 107 2.00 7.93 -5.55
CA ALA A 107 1.94 6.92 -4.51
C ALA A 107 0.56 6.92 -3.81
N GLU A 108 0.04 8.08 -3.43
CA GLU A 108 -1.31 8.23 -2.85
C GLU A 108 -2.40 7.63 -3.74
N ARG A 109 -2.42 8.00 -5.03
CA ARG A 109 -3.37 7.43 -6.00
C ARG A 109 -3.22 5.92 -6.18
N ASN A 110 -2.00 5.38 -6.09
CA ASN A 110 -1.78 3.94 -6.15
C ASN A 110 -2.38 3.24 -4.92
N ILE A 111 -2.27 3.83 -3.72
CA ILE A 111 -2.89 3.30 -2.50
C ILE A 111 -4.40 3.29 -2.64
N GLU A 112 -5.01 4.42 -3.05
CA GLU A 112 -6.45 4.53 -3.29
C GLU A 112 -6.95 3.47 -4.28
N SER A 113 -6.26 3.33 -5.41
CA SER A 113 -6.61 2.34 -6.44
C SER A 113 -6.55 0.90 -5.93
N LEU A 114 -5.55 0.57 -5.10
CA LEU A 114 -5.44 -0.75 -4.49
C LEU A 114 -6.54 -0.97 -3.45
N LEU A 115 -6.84 0.03 -2.62
CA LEU A 115 -7.91 -0.02 -1.62
C LEU A 115 -9.25 -0.29 -2.28
N ASP A 116 -9.57 0.43 -3.35
CA ASP A 116 -10.81 0.22 -4.11
C ASP A 116 -10.86 -1.18 -4.76
N ALA A 117 -9.76 -1.64 -5.35
CA ALA A 117 -9.69 -2.99 -5.92
C ALA A 117 -9.90 -4.09 -4.86
N ILE A 118 -9.38 -3.90 -3.64
CA ILE A 118 -9.57 -4.86 -2.53
C ILE A 118 -11.00 -4.82 -2.00
N ARG A 119 -11.66 -3.65 -1.98
CA ARG A 119 -13.08 -3.50 -1.61
C ARG A 119 -14.02 -4.23 -2.57
N GLU A 120 -13.62 -4.41 -3.82
CA GLU A 120 -14.39 -5.13 -4.84
C GLU A 120 -14.21 -6.66 -4.80
N ILE A 121 -13.38 -7.21 -3.89
CA ILE A 121 -13.23 -8.66 -3.76
C ILE A 121 -14.53 -9.27 -3.22
N ASP A 122 -15.23 -10.02 -4.08
CA ASP A 122 -16.42 -10.77 -3.69
C ASP A 122 -16.06 -11.95 -2.76
N GLU A 123 -16.80 -12.07 -1.65
CA GLU A 123 -16.73 -13.20 -0.71
C GLU A 123 -17.45 -14.47 -1.21
N GLU A 124 -17.85 -14.53 -2.50
CA GLU A 124 -18.55 -15.69 -3.10
C GLU A 124 -17.77 -17.02 -2.98
#